data_AF-A0A964YQ84-F1
#
_entry.id   AF-A0A964YQ84-F1
#
_cell.length_a   1.000
_cell.length_b   1.000
_cell.length_c   1.000
_cell.angle_alpha   90.00
_cell.angle_beta   90.00
_cell.angle_gamma   90.00
#
_symmetry.space_group_name_H-M   'P 1'
#
loop_
_entity.id
_entity.type
_entity.pdbx_description
1 polymer ?
#
loop_
_entity_poly.entity_id
_entity_poly.type
_entity_poly.pdbx_seq_one_letter_code
_entity_poly.pdbx_strand_id
1 'polypeptide(L)'
;GCYKNVKDTTVVAQFKWLPNQENPWGTYGSNRYFLAWTTTPWTLPSNTALTVGPTIEYALIHTFNPYTFERIEVVCAAALVPSLFGKGFLRVETPEDLVLPEDKKSIPYCCEPSFSGQELLGLRYEQLLPYCQPMDRPEEAFRVIGGAFVTTEDGTGIVHTAPTFGADDARVAQEAGVPPLLIANENGTPVPLVDLQGKFRAEVGDLGGKYVKNEYYSEGEAPEKSVDVEIAIQLKERGLAFKVEKYEHSYPHCWRTDKPVLYYPLDSWFIRVSENRETLVELNKTIHWNPESTGSGRFGKWLENANDWNLSRSRYWGIPIPIWSTEEGDERMCIGSVADLYVACEASVKAGLMQENPLKEFEPGNMSDDNYSLIDLHKHALDPIVLVAPSGKPMRRENDLIDVWFDSGAMPYAQWHYPFENKSFIDEGSHYPADFIAEGVDQTRGWFYTLHTISSLVFGKPAYKNVLSNGLVLDKFG
;
A
#
# COMPACT_ATOMS: atom_id res chain seq x y z
N GLY A 1 -18.37 0.93 -2.34
CA GLY A 1 -17.13 0.14 -2.51
C GLY A 1 -16.09 1.03 -3.13
N CYS A 2 -14.89 1.08 -2.55
CA CYS A 2 -13.85 2.06 -2.85
C CYS A 2 -13.10 1.81 -4.16
N TYR A 3 -13.62 0.98 -5.05
CA TYR A 3 -12.97 0.62 -6.31
C TYR A 3 -13.80 1.13 -7.47
N LYS A 4 -13.14 1.66 -8.49
CA LYS A 4 -13.78 2.16 -9.71
C LYS A 4 -13.04 1.65 -10.93
N ASN A 5 -13.78 1.40 -12.01
CA ASN A 5 -13.16 1.13 -13.30
C ASN A 5 -12.55 2.42 -13.84
N VAL A 6 -11.26 2.37 -14.17
CA VAL A 6 -10.50 3.48 -14.75
C VAL A 6 -9.82 3.03 -16.03
N LYS A 7 -9.53 4.00 -16.91
CA LYS A 7 -8.81 3.77 -18.17
C LYS A 7 -7.41 4.38 -18.11
N ASP A 8 -6.46 3.60 -17.63
CA ASP A 8 -5.07 4.02 -17.49
C ASP A 8 -4.27 3.77 -18.78
N THR A 9 -3.20 4.55 -18.96
CA THR A 9 -2.18 4.27 -19.97
C THR A 9 -1.25 3.18 -19.43
N THR A 10 -1.13 2.07 -20.14
CA THR A 10 -0.21 1.00 -19.77
C THR A 10 1.01 1.00 -20.69
N VAL A 11 2.13 0.50 -20.17
CA VAL A 11 3.38 0.39 -20.91
C VAL A 11 3.98 -0.99 -20.68
N VAL A 12 4.36 -1.65 -21.77
CA VAL A 12 5.37 -2.72 -21.76
C VAL A 12 6.71 -2.05 -22.00
N ALA A 13 7.49 -1.87 -20.94
CA ALA A 13 8.79 -1.21 -20.97
C ALA A 13 9.91 -2.23 -21.22
N GLN A 14 10.97 -1.76 -21.88
CA GLN A 14 12.13 -2.55 -22.29
C GLN A 14 13.33 -2.17 -21.42
N PHE A 15 13.70 -3.07 -20.51
CA PHE A 15 14.84 -2.89 -19.62
C PHE A 15 16.08 -3.55 -20.22
N LYS A 16 17.01 -2.74 -20.70
CA LYS A 16 18.17 -3.20 -21.45
C LYS A 16 19.15 -3.96 -20.56
N TRP A 17 19.60 -5.12 -20.99
CA TRP A 17 20.57 -5.91 -20.24
C TRP A 17 21.92 -5.22 -20.18
N LEU A 18 22.64 -5.36 -19.06
CA LEU A 18 24.07 -5.06 -19.03
C LEU A 18 24.85 -6.12 -19.83
N PRO A 19 25.90 -5.72 -20.57
CA PRO A 19 26.68 -6.65 -21.40
C PRO A 19 27.53 -7.62 -20.56
N ASN A 20 28.04 -8.67 -21.21
CA ASN A 20 29.01 -9.62 -20.65
C ASN A 20 28.55 -10.41 -19.42
N GLN A 21 27.25 -10.68 -19.30
CA GLN A 21 26.68 -11.53 -18.24
C GLN A 21 26.43 -12.94 -18.76
N GLU A 22 26.86 -13.95 -18.01
CA GLU A 22 26.47 -15.34 -18.26
C GLU A 22 24.96 -15.48 -18.11
N ASN A 23 24.32 -16.13 -19.08
CA ASN A 23 22.88 -16.36 -19.09
C ASN A 23 22.55 -17.62 -19.89
N PRO A 24 21.32 -18.16 -19.76
CA PRO A 24 20.96 -19.46 -20.35
C PRO A 24 21.03 -19.51 -21.88
N TRP A 25 20.94 -18.36 -22.55
CA TRP A 25 21.00 -18.25 -24.01
C TRP A 25 22.41 -17.94 -24.55
N GLY A 26 23.45 -18.11 -23.74
CA GLY A 26 24.84 -17.84 -24.12
C GLY A 26 25.24 -16.37 -23.94
N THR A 27 26.35 -15.94 -24.56
CA THR A 27 26.88 -14.59 -24.33
C THR A 27 26.07 -13.53 -25.05
N TYR A 28 25.55 -12.57 -24.29
CA TYR A 28 24.78 -11.45 -24.83
C TYR A 28 25.70 -10.39 -25.48
N GLY A 29 25.43 -10.09 -26.76
CA GLY A 29 26.18 -9.10 -27.56
C GLY A 29 25.67 -7.66 -27.42
N SER A 30 24.44 -7.38 -27.86
CA SER A 30 23.80 -6.04 -27.73
C SER A 30 22.29 -6.10 -28.06
N ASN A 31 21.50 -5.13 -27.56
CA ASN A 31 20.05 -4.96 -27.79
C ASN A 31 19.12 -6.08 -27.27
N ARG A 32 19.40 -6.66 -26.10
CA ARG A 32 18.51 -7.56 -25.36
C ARG A 32 17.84 -6.82 -24.21
N TYR A 33 16.55 -7.06 -24.07
CA TYR A 33 15.71 -6.37 -23.10
C TYR A 33 14.84 -7.34 -22.32
N PHE A 34 14.62 -7.08 -21.04
CA PHE A 34 13.47 -7.65 -20.33
C PHE A 34 12.23 -6.83 -20.67
N LEU A 35 11.11 -7.50 -20.95
CA LEU A 35 9.82 -6.84 -21.08
C LEU A 35 9.10 -6.86 -19.75
N ALA A 36 8.87 -5.71 -19.13
CA ALA A 36 8.02 -5.61 -17.95
C ALA A 36 6.81 -4.73 -18.23
N TRP A 37 5.64 -5.17 -17.79
CA TRP A 37 4.37 -4.47 -17.98
C TRP A 37 3.97 -3.72 -16.71
N THR A 38 3.40 -2.52 -16.87
CA THR A 38 2.83 -1.75 -15.78
C THR A 38 1.57 -0.98 -16.21
N THR A 39 0.63 -0.87 -15.28
CA THR A 39 -0.55 0.01 -15.37
C THR A 39 -0.33 1.37 -14.70
N THR A 40 0.82 1.55 -14.04
CA THR A 40 1.22 2.78 -13.35
C THR A 40 2.58 3.28 -13.85
N PRO A 41 2.69 3.81 -15.09
CA PRO A 41 3.97 4.30 -15.61
C PRO A 41 4.69 5.29 -14.69
N TRP A 42 3.97 6.10 -13.90
CA TRP A 42 4.55 7.00 -12.90
C TRP A 42 5.41 6.31 -11.83
N THR A 43 5.31 4.99 -11.63
CA THR A 43 6.20 4.26 -10.70
C THR A 43 7.54 3.87 -11.34
N LEU A 44 7.66 3.91 -12.68
CA LEU A 44 8.87 3.52 -13.40
C LEU A 44 10.14 4.30 -13.01
N PRO A 45 10.08 5.62 -12.72
CA PRO A 45 11.22 6.35 -12.17
C PRO A 45 11.75 5.75 -10.88
N SER A 46 10.89 5.09 -10.07
CA SER A 46 11.22 4.45 -8.80
C SER A 46 11.55 2.96 -8.90
N ASN A 47 11.82 2.46 -10.11
CA ASN A 47 12.28 1.09 -10.31
C ASN A 47 13.63 0.82 -9.65
N THR A 48 13.77 -0.30 -8.96
CA THR A 48 15.08 -0.82 -8.49
C THR A 48 15.31 -2.31 -8.75
N ALA A 49 14.30 -3.06 -9.18
CA ALA A 49 14.48 -4.46 -9.61
C ALA A 49 13.46 -4.88 -10.68
N LEU A 50 13.68 -6.05 -11.28
CA LEU A 50 12.66 -6.78 -12.04
C LEU A 50 12.37 -8.09 -11.32
N THR A 51 11.10 -8.41 -11.09
CA THR A 51 10.71 -9.64 -10.41
C THR A 51 10.20 -10.68 -11.41
N VAL A 52 10.75 -11.90 -11.32
CA VAL A 52 10.34 -13.08 -12.09
C VAL A 52 9.84 -14.18 -11.16
N GLY A 53 8.93 -15.02 -11.65
CA GLY A 53 8.54 -16.23 -10.93
C GLY A 53 9.61 -17.31 -11.12
N PRO A 54 10.27 -17.82 -10.05
CA PRO A 54 11.37 -18.77 -10.21
C PRO A 54 10.99 -20.06 -10.96
N THR A 55 9.73 -20.49 -10.87
CA THR A 55 9.22 -21.71 -11.54
C THR A 55 8.53 -21.43 -12.87
N ILE A 56 8.49 -20.17 -13.33
CA ILE A 56 7.90 -19.80 -14.62
C ILE A 56 8.95 -19.97 -15.71
N GLU A 57 8.53 -20.45 -16.88
CA GLU A 57 9.38 -20.54 -18.07
C GLU A 57 9.40 -19.22 -18.85
N TYR A 58 10.59 -18.74 -19.18
CA TYR A 58 10.84 -17.51 -19.92
C TYR A 58 11.51 -17.82 -21.25
N ALA A 59 11.04 -17.17 -22.32
CA ALA A 59 11.59 -17.34 -23.67
C ALA A 59 12.35 -16.09 -24.10
N LEU A 60 13.44 -16.28 -24.84
CA LEU A 60 14.11 -15.24 -25.59
C LEU A 60 13.49 -15.16 -26.99
N ILE A 61 13.09 -13.97 -27.38
CA ILE A 61 12.43 -13.69 -28.66
C ILE A 61 13.29 -12.71 -29.45
N HIS A 62 13.69 -13.10 -30.66
CA HIS A 62 14.33 -12.20 -31.61
C HIS A 62 13.27 -11.51 -32.44
N THR A 63 13.29 -10.18 -32.52
CA THR A 63 12.25 -9.41 -33.21
C THR A 63 12.75 -7.99 -33.56
N PHE A 64 11.82 -7.09 -33.87
CA PHE A 64 12.07 -5.67 -34.06
C PHE A 64 11.24 -4.86 -33.07
N ASN A 65 11.77 -3.72 -32.63
CA ASN A 65 11.01 -2.76 -31.83
C ASN A 65 9.80 -2.25 -32.63
N PRO A 66 8.56 -2.31 -32.11
CA PRO A 66 7.38 -1.89 -32.88
C PRO A 66 7.27 -0.41 -33.23
N TYR A 67 8.08 0.45 -32.60
CA TYR A 67 8.10 1.88 -32.85
C TYR A 67 9.34 2.32 -33.64
N THR A 68 10.53 1.83 -33.28
CA THR A 68 11.79 2.22 -33.94
C THR A 68 12.16 1.31 -35.11
N PHE A 69 11.60 0.10 -35.15
CA PHE A 69 11.92 -0.96 -36.13
C PHE A 69 13.38 -1.41 -36.11
N GLU A 70 14.10 -1.14 -35.02
CA GLU A 70 15.44 -1.66 -34.79
C GLU A 70 15.38 -3.13 -34.36
N ARG A 71 16.35 -3.93 -34.78
CA ARG A 71 16.45 -5.35 -34.39
C ARG A 71 16.80 -5.44 -32.90
N ILE A 72 16.01 -6.24 -32.19
CA ILE A 72 16.12 -6.42 -30.74
C ILE A 72 15.91 -7.89 -30.35
N GLU A 73 16.35 -8.22 -29.15
CA GLU A 73 16.01 -9.46 -28.47
C GLU A 73 15.24 -9.12 -27.20
N VAL A 74 14.18 -9.86 -26.89
CA VAL A 74 13.32 -9.56 -25.75
C VAL A 74 12.99 -10.81 -24.95
N VAL A 75 12.93 -10.68 -23.63
CA VAL A 75 12.60 -11.78 -22.71
C VAL A 75 11.25 -11.52 -22.05
N CYS A 76 10.38 -12.52 -22.11
CA CYS A 76 9.08 -12.56 -21.44
C CYS A 76 8.70 -14.01 -21.10
N ALA A 77 7.66 -14.22 -20.29
CA ALA A 77 7.18 -15.55 -19.98
C ALA A 77 6.68 -16.25 -21.25
N ALA A 78 7.10 -17.50 -21.44
CA ALA A 78 6.80 -18.29 -22.64
C ALA A 78 5.27 -18.43 -22.86
N ALA A 79 4.51 -18.56 -21.78
CA ALA A 79 3.05 -18.63 -21.80
C ALA A 79 2.37 -17.36 -22.35
N LEU A 80 3.03 -16.20 -22.27
CA LEU A 80 2.49 -14.90 -22.70
C LEU A 80 2.92 -14.50 -24.11
N VAL A 81 3.80 -15.27 -24.76
CA VAL A 81 4.22 -15.03 -26.16
C VAL A 81 3.02 -14.92 -27.11
N PRO A 82 2.00 -15.79 -27.07
CA PRO A 82 0.84 -15.65 -27.98
C PRO A 82 0.06 -14.34 -27.80
N SER A 83 0.01 -13.80 -26.58
CA SER A 83 -0.68 -12.54 -26.28
C SER A 83 0.14 -11.32 -26.72
N LEU A 84 1.46 -11.34 -26.43
CA LEU A 84 2.37 -10.24 -26.74
C LEU A 84 2.70 -10.14 -28.24
N PHE A 85 2.86 -11.29 -28.91
CA PHE A 85 3.25 -11.42 -30.31
C PHE A 85 2.09 -11.93 -31.18
N GLY A 86 0.87 -11.62 -30.81
CA GLY A 86 -0.32 -11.98 -31.59
C GLY A 86 -0.55 -11.03 -32.76
N LYS A 87 -1.44 -10.05 -32.58
CA LYS A 87 -1.85 -9.13 -33.64
C LYS A 87 -0.69 -8.24 -34.10
N GLY A 88 -0.37 -8.28 -35.40
CA GLY A 88 0.67 -7.45 -36.02
C GLY A 88 2.06 -8.09 -36.01
N PHE A 89 2.19 -9.31 -35.51
CA PHE A 89 3.43 -10.08 -35.53
C PHE A 89 3.30 -11.32 -36.40
N LEU A 90 4.43 -11.79 -36.95
CA LEU A 90 4.51 -12.98 -37.78
C LEU A 90 5.58 -13.93 -37.21
N ARG A 91 5.21 -15.13 -36.81
CA ARG A 91 6.18 -16.11 -36.37
C ARG A 91 7.00 -16.63 -37.56
N VAL A 92 8.32 -16.65 -37.40
CA VAL A 92 9.26 -17.31 -38.30
C VAL A 92 10.05 -18.38 -37.54
N GLU A 93 10.58 -19.37 -38.24
CA GLU A 93 11.23 -20.53 -37.61
C GLU A 93 12.69 -20.26 -37.25
N THR A 94 13.39 -19.42 -38.02
CA THR A 94 14.83 -19.18 -37.83
C THR A 94 15.18 -17.69 -37.72
N PRO A 95 16.25 -17.32 -36.98
CA PRO A 95 16.73 -15.94 -36.91
C PRO A 95 17.15 -15.34 -38.27
N GLU A 96 17.45 -16.18 -39.26
CA GLU A 96 17.76 -15.79 -40.64
C GLU A 96 16.52 -15.27 -41.39
N ASP A 97 15.34 -15.78 -41.04
CA ASP A 97 14.05 -15.38 -41.64
C ASP A 97 13.49 -14.07 -41.05
N LEU A 98 14.19 -13.46 -40.08
CA LEU A 98 13.82 -12.17 -39.49
C LEU A 98 14.11 -11.00 -40.44
N VAL A 99 13.27 -10.89 -41.47
CA VAL A 99 13.32 -9.79 -42.43
C VAL A 99 12.10 -8.91 -42.25
N LEU A 100 12.31 -7.67 -41.82
CA LEU A 100 11.23 -6.71 -41.65
C LEU A 100 10.61 -6.35 -43.02
N PRO A 101 9.29 -6.55 -43.22
CA PRO A 101 8.63 -6.15 -44.46
C PRO A 101 8.69 -4.63 -44.69
N GLU A 102 8.76 -4.21 -45.95
CA GLU A 102 8.80 -2.77 -46.31
C GLU A 102 7.60 -1.99 -45.78
N ASP A 103 6.41 -2.61 -45.76
CA ASP A 103 5.18 -1.98 -45.27
C ASP A 103 5.08 -1.92 -43.75
N LYS A 104 5.99 -2.61 -43.04
CA LYS A 104 6.09 -2.69 -41.57
C LYS A 104 4.78 -3.06 -40.87
N LYS A 105 3.86 -3.72 -41.58
CA LYS A 105 2.55 -4.11 -41.01
C LYS A 105 2.60 -5.39 -40.17
N SER A 106 3.56 -6.26 -40.48
CA SER A 106 3.77 -7.52 -39.79
C SER A 106 5.23 -7.62 -39.34
N ILE A 107 5.45 -7.56 -38.03
CA ILE A 107 6.78 -7.63 -37.45
C ILE A 107 7.16 -9.11 -37.25
N PRO A 108 8.21 -9.62 -37.90
CA PRO A 108 8.57 -11.02 -37.72
C PRO A 108 9.20 -11.23 -36.33
N TYR A 109 9.00 -12.43 -35.78
CA TYR A 109 9.65 -12.86 -34.53
C TYR A 109 9.97 -14.35 -34.57
N CYS A 110 11.06 -14.75 -33.93
CA CYS A 110 11.41 -16.15 -33.71
C CYS A 110 11.73 -16.39 -32.23
N CYS A 111 11.39 -17.58 -31.74
CA CYS A 111 11.56 -17.95 -30.35
C CYS A 111 12.75 -18.90 -30.18
N GLU A 112 13.60 -18.61 -29.21
CA GLU A 112 14.60 -19.53 -28.70
C GLU A 112 13.98 -20.48 -27.64
N PRO A 113 14.71 -21.51 -27.17
CA PRO A 113 14.29 -22.33 -26.05
C PRO A 113 13.95 -21.50 -24.81
N SER A 114 12.99 -22.00 -24.01
CA SER A 114 12.65 -21.39 -22.73
C SER A 114 13.53 -21.95 -21.60
N PHE A 115 13.68 -21.13 -20.56
CA PHE A 115 14.42 -21.46 -19.35
C PHE A 115 13.63 -21.02 -18.12
N SER A 116 13.95 -21.65 -16.99
CA SER A 116 13.29 -21.33 -15.72
C SER A 116 13.69 -19.92 -15.25
N GLY A 117 12.75 -19.19 -14.64
CA GLY A 117 13.00 -17.88 -14.04
C GLY A 117 14.13 -17.91 -13.00
N GLN A 118 14.38 -19.06 -12.37
CA GLN A 118 15.52 -19.29 -11.49
C GLN A 118 16.86 -18.99 -12.16
N GLU A 119 16.97 -19.26 -13.47
CA GLU A 119 18.19 -19.05 -14.25
C GLU A 119 18.39 -17.59 -14.67
N LEU A 120 17.39 -16.73 -14.45
CA LEU A 120 17.46 -15.29 -14.72
C LEU A 120 17.85 -14.47 -13.49
N LEU A 121 17.85 -15.07 -12.30
CA LEU A 121 18.10 -14.36 -11.05
C LEU A 121 19.51 -13.75 -11.02
N GLY A 122 19.58 -12.50 -10.57
CA GLY A 122 20.83 -11.75 -10.47
C GLY A 122 21.29 -11.07 -11.76
N LEU A 123 20.69 -11.38 -12.92
CA LEU A 123 20.98 -10.66 -14.16
C LEU A 123 20.68 -9.16 -14.00
N ARG A 124 21.61 -8.32 -14.44
CA ARG A 124 21.56 -6.87 -14.30
C ARG A 124 21.11 -6.17 -15.57
N TYR A 125 20.49 -5.01 -15.40
CA TYR A 125 19.98 -4.18 -16.49
C TYR A 125 20.32 -2.69 -16.29
N GLU A 126 20.32 -1.93 -17.37
CA GLU A 126 20.45 -0.47 -17.36
C GLU A 126 19.18 0.16 -16.75
N GLN A 127 19.33 1.13 -15.84
CA GLN A 127 18.19 1.86 -15.29
C GLN A 127 17.37 2.51 -16.41
N LEU A 128 16.05 2.26 -16.41
CA LEU A 128 15.14 2.70 -17.47
C LEU A 128 15.06 4.24 -17.59
N LEU A 129 14.81 4.90 -16.46
CA LEU A 129 14.66 6.35 -16.33
C LEU A 129 15.68 6.88 -15.31
N PRO A 130 16.89 7.27 -15.74
CA PRO A 130 18.01 7.59 -14.85
C PRO A 130 17.93 9.00 -14.25
N TYR A 131 16.81 9.32 -13.59
CA TYR A 131 16.64 10.60 -12.88
C TYR A 131 17.39 10.60 -11.54
N CYS A 132 17.25 9.54 -10.76
CA CYS A 132 17.81 9.41 -9.42
C CYS A 132 18.31 7.98 -9.18
N GLN A 133 19.17 7.83 -8.18
CA GLN A 133 19.72 6.56 -7.73
C GLN A 133 19.33 6.33 -6.26
N PRO A 134 19.25 5.07 -5.78
CA PRO A 134 19.01 4.80 -4.37
C PRO A 134 20.09 5.45 -3.51
N MET A 135 19.70 6.14 -2.44
CA MET A 135 20.67 6.76 -1.52
C MET A 135 21.45 5.73 -0.68
N ASP A 136 20.89 4.54 -0.50
CA ASP A 136 21.54 3.42 0.19
C ASP A 136 21.76 2.26 -0.79
N ARG A 137 22.97 1.69 -0.80
CA ARG A 137 23.40 0.53 -1.60
C ARG A 137 22.96 0.53 -3.08
N PRO A 138 23.18 1.62 -3.86
CA PRO A 138 22.76 1.69 -5.26
C PRO A 138 23.33 0.54 -6.13
N GLU A 139 24.48 -0.02 -5.76
CA GLU A 139 25.11 -1.16 -6.40
C GLU A 139 24.28 -2.46 -6.30
N GLU A 140 23.39 -2.59 -5.32
CA GLU A 140 22.52 -3.75 -5.14
C GLU A 140 21.23 -3.66 -5.96
N ALA A 141 20.96 -2.52 -6.59
CA ALA A 141 19.81 -2.29 -7.44
C ALA A 141 20.02 -2.76 -8.90
N PHE A 142 18.96 -2.62 -9.70
CA PHE A 142 18.88 -2.88 -11.14
C PHE A 142 19.29 -4.31 -11.53
N ARG A 143 18.70 -5.28 -10.83
CA ARG A 143 18.85 -6.72 -11.12
C ARG A 143 17.52 -7.46 -11.05
N VAL A 144 17.53 -8.66 -11.63
CA VAL A 144 16.40 -9.59 -11.58
C VAL A 144 16.37 -10.31 -10.24
N ILE A 145 15.20 -10.36 -9.62
CA ILE A 145 14.92 -11.04 -8.34
C ILE A 145 13.73 -11.99 -8.46
N GLY A 146 13.60 -12.91 -7.50
CA GLY A 146 12.53 -13.92 -7.49
C GLY A 146 11.33 -13.46 -6.68
N GLY A 147 10.11 -13.75 -7.17
CA GLY A 147 8.88 -13.50 -6.43
C GLY A 147 7.76 -14.46 -6.83
N ALA A 148 7.17 -15.14 -5.84
CA ALA A 148 6.12 -16.14 -6.08
C ALA A 148 4.77 -15.53 -6.49
N PHE A 149 4.58 -14.22 -6.34
CA PHE A 149 3.35 -13.51 -6.70
C PHE A 149 3.22 -13.24 -8.21
N VAL A 150 4.30 -13.44 -8.97
CA VAL A 150 4.29 -13.24 -10.43
C VAL A 150 3.40 -14.30 -11.07
N THR A 151 2.48 -13.86 -11.94
CA THR A 151 1.59 -14.75 -12.68
C THR A 151 1.85 -14.67 -14.19
N THR A 152 1.27 -15.61 -14.93
CA THR A 152 1.25 -15.59 -16.41
C THR A 152 -0.16 -15.36 -16.95
N GLU A 153 -1.04 -14.75 -16.15
CA GLU A 153 -2.41 -14.43 -16.57
C GLU A 153 -2.43 -13.18 -17.48
N ASP A 154 -1.67 -12.14 -17.09
CA ASP A 154 -1.60 -10.86 -17.79
C ASP A 154 -0.16 -10.31 -17.86
N GLY A 155 0.06 -9.29 -18.70
CA GLY A 155 1.32 -8.58 -18.82
C GLY A 155 2.38 -9.35 -19.58
N THR A 156 3.58 -9.49 -18.99
CA THR A 156 4.74 -10.14 -19.62
C THR A 156 5.34 -11.28 -18.81
N GLY A 157 4.83 -11.51 -17.58
CA GLY A 157 5.43 -12.42 -16.61
C GLY A 157 6.73 -11.90 -15.99
N ILE A 158 7.11 -10.65 -16.25
CA ILE A 158 8.17 -9.93 -15.53
C ILE A 158 7.55 -8.66 -14.96
N VAL A 159 7.69 -8.47 -13.65
CA VAL A 159 7.10 -7.32 -12.94
C VAL A 159 8.19 -6.28 -12.72
N HIS A 160 7.92 -5.02 -13.09
CA HIS A 160 8.75 -3.90 -12.67
C HIS A 160 8.56 -3.71 -11.15
N THR A 161 9.66 -3.68 -10.41
CA THR A 161 9.61 -3.57 -8.94
C THR A 161 10.04 -2.18 -8.51
N ALA A 162 9.12 -1.46 -7.87
CA ALA A 162 9.33 -0.19 -7.20
C ALA A 162 8.97 -0.34 -5.70
N PRO A 163 9.93 -0.73 -4.85
CA PRO A 163 9.68 -1.10 -3.45
C PRO A 163 8.95 -0.03 -2.63
N THR A 164 9.06 1.22 -3.04
CA THR A 164 8.40 2.36 -2.41
C THR A 164 6.87 2.34 -2.59
N PHE A 165 6.35 1.85 -3.72
CA PHE A 165 4.94 2.04 -4.10
C PHE A 165 4.14 0.74 -4.22
N GLY A 166 4.68 -0.39 -3.73
CA GLY A 166 4.00 -1.68 -3.74
C GLY A 166 4.39 -2.53 -2.53
N ALA A 167 3.41 -3.16 -1.88
CA ALA A 167 3.69 -3.98 -0.69
C ALA A 167 4.43 -5.28 -1.05
N ASP A 168 4.01 -5.96 -2.12
CA ASP A 168 4.73 -7.14 -2.62
C ASP A 168 6.12 -6.76 -3.12
N ASP A 169 6.24 -5.64 -3.85
CA ASP A 169 7.52 -5.08 -4.29
C ASP A 169 8.47 -4.83 -3.12
N ALA A 170 8.00 -4.18 -2.05
CA ALA A 170 8.78 -3.91 -0.85
C ALA A 170 9.29 -5.21 -0.23
N ARG A 171 8.41 -6.20 -0.10
CA ARG A 171 8.72 -7.49 0.52
C ARG A 171 9.77 -8.26 -0.28
N VAL A 172 9.56 -8.48 -1.58
CA VAL A 172 10.52 -9.26 -2.39
C VAL A 172 11.85 -8.53 -2.58
N ALA A 173 11.84 -7.20 -2.66
CA ALA A 173 13.06 -6.41 -2.72
C ALA A 173 13.85 -6.52 -1.41
N GLN A 174 13.17 -6.43 -0.26
CA GLN A 174 13.80 -6.62 1.05
C GLN A 174 14.40 -8.02 1.19
N GLU A 175 13.64 -9.07 0.85
CA GLU A 175 14.11 -10.47 0.88
C GLU A 175 15.35 -10.67 -0.02
N ALA A 176 15.39 -10.01 -1.17
CA ALA A 176 16.51 -10.06 -2.11
C ALA A 176 17.68 -9.11 -1.76
N GLY A 177 17.52 -8.21 -0.77
CA GLY A 177 18.50 -7.19 -0.41
C GLY A 177 18.59 -6.01 -1.38
N VAL A 178 17.58 -5.78 -2.21
CA VAL A 178 17.47 -4.65 -3.15
C VAL A 178 16.95 -3.41 -2.40
N PRO A 179 17.62 -2.24 -2.51
CA PRO A 179 17.16 -1.03 -1.85
C PRO A 179 15.92 -0.41 -2.54
N PRO A 180 15.07 0.30 -1.78
CA PRO A 180 14.05 1.18 -2.36
C PRO A 180 14.69 2.42 -3.01
N LEU A 181 14.02 3.02 -3.99
CA LEU A 181 14.48 4.29 -4.56
C LEU A 181 14.05 5.47 -3.67
N LEU A 182 14.79 5.68 -2.58
CA LEU A 182 14.69 6.86 -1.73
C LEU A 182 15.87 7.80 -2.00
N ILE A 183 15.61 9.09 -1.92
CA ILE A 183 16.61 10.17 -2.04
C ILE A 183 16.68 10.95 -0.73
N ALA A 184 17.80 11.63 -0.49
CA ALA A 184 17.90 12.54 0.65
C ALA A 184 17.14 13.85 0.36
N ASN A 185 16.28 14.29 1.28
CA ASN A 185 15.76 15.66 1.26
C ASN A 185 16.82 16.68 1.74
N GLU A 186 16.43 17.95 1.83
CA GLU A 186 17.31 19.05 2.30
C GLU A 186 17.94 18.81 3.69
N ASN A 187 17.29 17.98 4.53
CA ASN A 187 17.73 17.63 5.87
C ASN A 187 18.48 16.28 5.93
N GLY A 188 18.76 15.65 4.79
CA GLY A 188 19.40 14.33 4.73
C GLY A 188 18.47 13.15 5.03
N THR A 189 17.17 13.38 5.22
CA THR A 189 16.19 12.32 5.51
C THR A 189 15.80 11.58 4.23
N PRO A 190 15.75 10.22 4.23
CA PRO A 190 15.25 9.44 3.12
C PRO A 190 13.79 9.78 2.78
N VAL A 191 13.53 10.12 1.53
CA VAL A 191 12.19 10.42 1.02
C VAL A 191 11.94 9.77 -0.34
N PRO A 192 10.69 9.38 -0.66
CA PRO A 192 10.31 8.92 -2.00
C PRO A 192 10.44 10.01 -3.06
N LEU A 193 10.51 9.61 -4.34
CA LEU A 193 10.48 10.54 -5.49
C LEU A 193 9.14 11.27 -5.68
N VAL A 194 8.08 10.79 -5.04
CA VAL A 194 6.76 11.41 -5.02
C VAL A 194 6.53 11.96 -3.62
N ASP A 195 6.08 13.20 -3.48
CA ASP A 195 5.80 13.81 -2.18
C ASP A 195 4.44 13.39 -1.61
N LEU A 196 4.14 13.84 -0.40
CA LEU A 196 2.87 13.54 0.29
C LEU A 196 1.63 14.19 -0.36
N GLN A 197 1.81 15.09 -1.33
CA GLN A 197 0.73 15.63 -2.15
C GLN A 197 0.48 14.78 -3.40
N GLY A 198 1.34 13.80 -3.69
CA GLY A 198 1.27 13.01 -4.92
C GLY A 198 1.93 13.71 -6.11
N LYS A 199 2.89 14.62 -5.88
CA LYS A 199 3.70 15.26 -6.93
C LYS A 199 5.08 14.65 -7.01
N PHE A 200 5.64 14.53 -8.20
CA PHE A 200 7.08 14.26 -8.31
C PHE A 200 7.89 15.38 -7.67
N ARG A 201 8.96 15.03 -6.98
CA ARG A 201 9.92 16.01 -6.46
C ARG A 201 10.76 16.60 -7.59
N ALA A 202 11.43 17.72 -7.32
CA ALA A 202 12.18 18.49 -8.32
C ALA A 202 13.34 17.68 -8.94
N GLU A 203 13.86 16.68 -8.22
CA GLU A 203 14.94 15.80 -8.65
C GLU A 203 14.54 14.89 -9.83
N VAL A 204 13.25 14.75 -10.10
CA VAL A 204 12.72 14.00 -11.26
C VAL A 204 12.63 14.87 -12.52
N GLY A 205 13.55 15.82 -12.66
CA GLY A 205 13.76 16.61 -13.87
C GLY A 205 12.50 17.26 -14.44
N ASP A 206 12.20 16.94 -15.70
CA ASP A 206 11.05 17.44 -16.47
C ASP A 206 9.67 16.97 -15.96
N LEU A 207 9.65 15.96 -15.10
CA LEU A 207 8.45 15.51 -14.40
C LEU A 207 8.27 16.19 -13.03
N GLY A 208 9.31 16.86 -12.52
CA GLY A 208 9.30 17.50 -11.21
C GLY A 208 8.15 18.50 -11.04
N GLY A 209 7.48 18.44 -9.89
CA GLY A 209 6.35 19.28 -9.52
C GLY A 209 4.99 18.87 -10.09
N LYS A 210 4.93 17.90 -11.03
CA LYS A 210 3.67 17.42 -11.61
C LYS A 210 3.02 16.37 -10.72
N TYR A 211 1.69 16.39 -10.62
CA TYR A 211 0.96 15.29 -9.97
C TYR A 211 1.06 13.99 -10.78
N VAL A 212 1.23 12.86 -10.08
CA VAL A 212 1.31 11.53 -10.70
C VAL A 212 -0.05 11.05 -11.23
N LYS A 213 -1.15 11.60 -10.70
CA LYS A 213 -2.53 11.37 -11.15
C LYS A 213 -3.22 12.70 -11.44
N ASN A 214 -3.89 12.79 -12.58
CA ASN A 214 -4.52 14.03 -13.04
C ASN A 214 -5.68 14.47 -12.13
N GLU A 215 -6.31 13.52 -11.44
CA GLU A 215 -7.40 13.70 -10.48
C GLU A 215 -7.00 14.51 -9.24
N TYR A 216 -5.72 14.81 -9.07
CA TYR A 216 -5.21 15.64 -7.97
C TYR A 216 -5.12 17.12 -8.31
N TYR A 217 -5.15 17.51 -9.59
CA TYR A 217 -5.26 18.90 -9.97
C TYR A 217 -6.64 19.46 -9.63
N SER A 218 -6.72 20.77 -9.43
CA SER A 218 -8.00 21.47 -9.37
C SER A 218 -8.71 21.40 -10.72
N GLU A 219 -10.02 21.59 -10.72
CA GLU A 219 -10.82 21.61 -11.94
C GLU A 219 -10.29 22.67 -12.92
N GLY A 220 -10.01 22.24 -14.16
CA GLY A 220 -9.46 23.10 -15.23
C GLY A 220 -7.94 23.30 -15.20
N GLU A 221 -7.23 22.80 -14.18
CA GLU A 221 -5.76 22.94 -14.07
C GLU A 221 -4.98 21.71 -14.54
N ALA A 222 -5.67 20.59 -14.79
CA ALA A 222 -5.02 19.36 -15.23
C ALA A 222 -4.35 19.53 -16.61
N PRO A 223 -3.12 19.04 -16.81
CA PRO A 223 -2.45 19.10 -18.10
C PRO A 223 -3.15 18.22 -19.13
N GLU A 224 -3.02 18.60 -20.42
CA GLU A 224 -3.59 17.83 -21.54
C GLU A 224 -3.09 16.37 -21.56
N LYS A 225 -1.82 16.17 -21.23
CA LYS A 225 -1.19 14.85 -21.09
C LYS A 225 -0.90 14.60 -19.61
N SER A 226 -1.35 13.45 -19.10
CA SER A 226 -0.93 13.00 -17.77
C SER A 226 0.54 12.59 -17.78
N VAL A 227 1.16 12.54 -16.60
CA VAL A 227 2.56 12.07 -16.49
C VAL A 227 2.72 10.64 -17.01
N ASP A 228 1.72 9.77 -16.80
CA ASP A 228 1.72 8.42 -17.37
C ASP A 228 1.84 8.43 -18.91
N VAL A 229 1.19 9.40 -19.58
CA VAL A 229 1.29 9.59 -21.04
C VAL A 229 2.64 10.18 -21.43
N GLU A 230 3.16 11.16 -20.68
CA GLU A 230 4.47 11.76 -20.92
C GLU A 230 5.60 10.72 -20.82
N ILE A 231 5.58 9.87 -19.77
CA ILE A 231 6.53 8.77 -19.60
C ILE A 231 6.42 7.78 -20.77
N ALA A 232 5.20 7.43 -21.19
CA ALA A 232 5.02 6.53 -22.32
C ALA A 232 5.58 7.11 -23.64
N ILE A 233 5.45 8.43 -23.86
CA ILE A 233 6.04 9.12 -25.01
C ILE A 233 7.57 9.09 -24.91
N GLN A 234 8.14 9.45 -23.76
CA GLN A 234 9.58 9.44 -23.53
C GLN A 234 10.20 8.06 -23.79
N LEU A 235 9.53 6.98 -23.34
CA LEU A 235 9.99 5.62 -23.58
C LEU A 235 9.89 5.22 -25.06
N LYS A 236 8.86 5.67 -25.80
CA LYS A 236 8.78 5.45 -27.25
C LYS A 236 9.90 6.15 -28.01
N GLU A 237 10.15 7.42 -27.70
CA GLU A 237 11.20 8.23 -28.35
C GLU A 237 12.61 7.65 -28.11
N ARG A 238 12.83 7.05 -26.93
CA ARG A 238 14.09 6.39 -26.56
C ARG A 238 14.20 4.94 -27.05
N GLY A 239 13.19 4.41 -27.74
CA GLY A 239 13.16 3.00 -28.15
C GLY A 239 13.02 2.00 -26.99
N LEU A 240 12.59 2.47 -25.81
CA LEU A 240 12.45 1.67 -24.58
C LEU A 240 11.00 1.26 -24.29
N ALA A 241 10.05 1.54 -25.17
CA ALA A 241 8.68 1.02 -25.11
C ALA A 241 8.50 -0.09 -26.15
N PHE A 242 7.87 -1.20 -25.77
CA PHE A 242 7.49 -2.29 -26.67
C PHE A 242 6.01 -2.21 -27.06
N LYS A 243 5.13 -1.89 -26.10
CA LYS A 243 3.69 -1.73 -26.33
C LYS A 243 3.14 -0.64 -25.40
N VAL A 244 2.24 0.20 -25.91
CA VAL A 244 1.55 1.24 -25.13
C VAL A 244 0.09 1.24 -25.55
N GLU A 245 -0.80 1.06 -24.59
CA GLU A 245 -2.24 0.97 -24.85
C GLU A 245 -3.05 1.58 -23.70
N LYS A 246 -4.35 1.72 -23.92
CA LYS A 246 -5.30 2.04 -22.86
C LYS A 246 -5.88 0.74 -22.33
N TYR A 247 -5.85 0.58 -21.01
CA TYR A 247 -6.37 -0.59 -20.33
C TYR A 247 -7.42 -0.19 -19.32
N GLU A 248 -8.52 -0.93 -19.28
CA GLU A 248 -9.61 -0.70 -18.35
C GLU A 248 -9.51 -1.72 -17.21
N HIS A 249 -9.39 -1.22 -15.98
CA HIS A 249 -9.24 -2.06 -14.78
C HIS A 249 -9.83 -1.40 -13.55
N SER A 250 -10.02 -2.19 -12.50
CA SER A 250 -10.53 -1.71 -11.21
C SER A 250 -9.38 -1.14 -10.37
N TYR A 251 -9.50 0.10 -9.93
CA TYR A 251 -8.47 0.81 -9.15
C TYR A 251 -9.02 1.37 -7.83
N PRO A 252 -8.25 1.36 -6.73
CA PRO A 252 -8.70 1.87 -5.44
C PRO A 252 -8.79 3.41 -5.42
N HIS A 253 -9.86 3.90 -4.79
CA HIS A 253 -10.19 5.31 -4.63
C HIS A 253 -10.55 5.60 -3.17
N CYS A 254 -10.31 6.83 -2.74
CA CYS A 254 -10.69 7.30 -1.43
C CYS A 254 -12.22 7.26 -1.31
N TRP A 255 -12.72 6.52 -0.31
CA TRP A 255 -14.16 6.38 -0.05
C TRP A 255 -14.90 7.68 0.26
N ARG A 256 -14.15 8.75 0.54
CA ARG A 256 -14.69 10.07 0.91
C ARG A 256 -14.57 11.10 -0.19
N THR A 257 -13.44 11.13 -0.89
CA THR A 257 -13.13 12.16 -1.90
C THR A 257 -13.19 11.65 -3.32
N ASP A 258 -13.38 10.34 -3.50
CA ASP A 258 -13.44 9.69 -4.80
C ASP A 258 -12.17 9.81 -5.66
N LYS A 259 -11.07 10.33 -5.10
CA LYS A 259 -9.75 10.43 -5.74
C LYS A 259 -9.00 9.10 -5.72
N PRO A 260 -8.15 8.79 -6.72
CA PRO A 260 -7.35 7.56 -6.75
C PRO A 260 -6.42 7.49 -5.54
N VAL A 261 -6.20 6.28 -5.01
CA VAL A 261 -5.29 6.03 -3.88
C VAL A 261 -3.93 5.59 -4.40
N LEU A 262 -2.86 6.11 -3.81
CA LEU A 262 -1.50 5.62 -4.02
C LEU A 262 -1.10 4.74 -2.84
N TYR A 263 -0.44 3.62 -3.13
CA TYR A 263 0.34 2.91 -2.12
C TYR A 263 1.60 3.71 -1.85
N TYR A 264 1.87 4.00 -0.58
CA TYR A 264 2.92 4.92 -0.17
C TYR A 264 3.47 4.49 1.20
N PRO A 265 4.79 4.55 1.44
CA PRO A 265 5.36 4.15 2.71
C PRO A 265 5.18 5.28 3.71
N LEU A 266 4.43 5.02 4.79
CA LEU A 266 4.20 5.95 5.88
C LEU A 266 4.46 5.25 7.20
N ASP A 267 5.09 5.97 8.13
CA ASP A 267 5.11 5.55 9.53
C ASP A 267 3.68 5.57 10.06
N SER A 268 3.27 4.47 10.68
CA SER A 268 1.88 4.27 11.06
C SER A 268 1.80 3.28 12.23
N TRP A 269 0.82 3.49 13.10
CA TRP A 269 0.50 2.58 14.19
C TRP A 269 -0.46 1.50 13.70
N PHE A 270 -0.15 0.24 14.03
CA PHE A 270 -0.95 -0.92 13.64
C PHE A 270 -1.41 -1.72 14.85
N ILE A 271 -2.64 -2.23 14.78
CA ILE A 271 -3.11 -3.31 15.66
C ILE A 271 -2.78 -4.64 14.99
N ARG A 272 -2.11 -5.52 15.72
CA ARG A 272 -1.67 -6.83 15.22
C ARG A 272 -2.83 -7.84 15.13
N VAL A 273 -3.61 -7.72 14.05
CA VAL A 273 -4.76 -8.56 13.78
C VAL A 273 -4.37 -9.89 13.12
N SER A 274 -3.30 -9.87 12.31
CA SER A 274 -2.88 -11.01 11.49
C SER A 274 -2.56 -12.29 12.28
N GLU A 275 -2.04 -12.15 13.50
CA GLU A 275 -1.75 -13.27 14.41
C GLU A 275 -3.00 -13.86 15.07
N ASN A 276 -4.16 -13.21 14.94
CA ASN A 276 -5.41 -13.60 15.59
C ASN A 276 -6.51 -13.99 14.58
N ARG A 277 -6.15 -14.23 13.31
CA ARG A 277 -7.10 -14.60 12.24
C ARG A 277 -7.94 -15.83 12.60
N GLU A 278 -7.29 -16.87 13.12
CA GLU A 278 -7.97 -18.11 13.52
C GLU A 278 -9.03 -17.84 14.58
N THR A 279 -8.68 -17.09 15.62
CA THR A 279 -9.63 -16.68 16.67
C THR A 279 -10.80 -15.89 16.10
N LEU A 280 -10.56 -14.95 15.19
CA LEU A 280 -11.62 -14.18 14.54
C LEU A 280 -12.57 -15.07 13.75
N VAL A 281 -12.02 -16.03 12.99
CA VAL A 281 -12.79 -16.98 12.19
C VAL A 281 -13.61 -17.92 13.09
N GLU A 282 -13.01 -18.49 14.13
CA GLU A 282 -13.71 -19.38 15.06
C GLU A 282 -14.84 -18.66 15.80
N LEU A 283 -14.60 -17.45 16.31
CA LEU A 283 -15.65 -16.67 16.97
C LEU A 283 -16.76 -16.29 15.98
N ASN A 284 -16.44 -15.98 14.72
CA ASN A 284 -17.45 -15.68 13.71
C ASN A 284 -18.40 -16.87 13.45
N LYS A 285 -17.92 -18.12 13.54
CA LYS A 285 -18.77 -19.32 13.39
C LYS A 285 -19.83 -19.43 14.50
N THR A 286 -19.64 -18.76 15.63
CA THR A 286 -20.61 -18.75 16.74
C THR A 286 -21.73 -17.73 16.56
N ILE A 287 -21.63 -16.86 15.56
CA ILE A 287 -22.57 -15.77 15.30
C ILE A 287 -23.66 -16.23 14.34
N HIS A 288 -24.92 -15.89 14.65
CA HIS A 288 -26.05 -16.15 13.78
C HIS A 288 -26.23 -15.03 12.75
N TRP A 289 -25.79 -15.28 11.52
CA TRP A 289 -25.92 -14.32 10.42
C TRP A 289 -27.20 -14.53 9.60
N ASN A 290 -27.89 -13.45 9.29
CA ASN A 290 -28.99 -13.41 8.34
C ASN A 290 -28.73 -12.32 7.27
N PRO A 291 -28.47 -12.69 6.00
CA PRO A 291 -28.37 -14.05 5.48
C PRO A 291 -27.05 -14.73 5.88
N GLU A 292 -27.08 -16.06 6.04
CA GLU A 292 -25.92 -16.88 6.43
C GLU A 292 -24.71 -16.70 5.50
N SER A 293 -24.96 -16.55 4.20
CA SER A 293 -23.94 -16.34 3.17
C SER A 293 -23.11 -15.06 3.37
N THR A 294 -23.62 -14.06 4.10
CA THR A 294 -22.84 -12.87 4.46
C THR A 294 -21.76 -13.23 5.49
N GLY A 295 -22.13 -13.99 6.51
CA GLY A 295 -21.25 -14.39 7.61
C GLY A 295 -20.19 -15.40 7.18
N SER A 296 -20.60 -16.48 6.51
CA SER A 296 -19.68 -17.54 6.04
C SER A 296 -18.93 -17.13 4.77
N GLY A 297 -19.54 -16.32 3.92
CA GLY A 297 -18.94 -15.87 2.66
C GLY A 297 -18.16 -14.57 2.82
N ARG A 298 -18.85 -13.42 2.64
CA ARG A 298 -18.20 -12.11 2.51
C ARG A 298 -17.38 -11.71 3.74
N PHE A 299 -17.89 -11.97 4.93
CA PHE A 299 -17.23 -11.65 6.18
C PHE A 299 -16.19 -12.72 6.55
N GLY A 300 -16.54 -14.00 6.55
CA GLY A 300 -15.63 -15.12 6.85
C GLY A 300 -14.35 -15.09 6.01
N LYS A 301 -14.46 -15.00 4.68
CA LYS A 301 -13.30 -14.93 3.76
C LYS A 301 -12.39 -13.73 3.99
N TRP A 302 -12.93 -12.64 4.54
CA TRP A 302 -12.14 -11.47 4.91
C TRP A 302 -11.32 -11.72 6.15
N LEU A 303 -11.90 -12.36 7.16
CA LEU A 303 -11.20 -12.68 8.40
C LEU A 303 -10.05 -13.67 8.15
N GLU A 304 -10.25 -14.65 7.26
CA GLU A 304 -9.20 -15.61 6.84
C GLU A 304 -7.94 -14.91 6.30
N ASN A 305 -8.10 -13.74 5.68
CA ASN A 305 -7.03 -12.98 5.03
C ASN A 305 -6.80 -11.61 5.69
N ALA A 306 -7.27 -11.40 6.92
CA ALA A 306 -7.22 -10.09 7.57
C ALA A 306 -5.77 -9.66 7.79
N ASN A 307 -5.40 -8.47 7.32
CA ASN A 307 -4.09 -7.89 7.60
C ASN A 307 -4.10 -7.12 8.92
N ASP A 308 -2.91 -6.73 9.38
CA ASP A 308 -2.81 -5.81 10.52
C ASP A 308 -3.55 -4.50 10.23
N TRP A 309 -4.31 -4.05 11.22
CA TRP A 309 -5.18 -2.90 11.05
C TRP A 309 -4.38 -1.64 11.29
N ASN A 310 -4.17 -0.85 10.22
CA ASN A 310 -3.64 0.49 10.32
C ASN A 310 -4.58 1.39 11.14
N LEU A 311 -4.17 1.72 12.36
CA LEU A 311 -4.93 2.49 13.35
C LEU A 311 -4.72 3.99 13.21
N SER A 312 -3.50 4.46 12.91
CA SER A 312 -3.19 5.88 12.95
C SER A 312 -3.69 6.66 11.73
N ARG A 313 -4.08 7.91 11.96
CA ARG A 313 -4.53 8.85 10.93
C ARG A 313 -3.87 10.21 11.18
N SER A 314 -3.14 10.70 10.19
CA SER A 314 -2.60 12.07 10.22
C SER A 314 -3.71 13.06 9.84
N ARG A 315 -4.50 13.43 10.84
CA ARG A 315 -5.70 14.28 10.76
C ARG A 315 -5.78 15.26 11.95
N TYR A 316 -6.78 16.13 11.93
CA TYR A 316 -6.97 17.18 12.93
C TYR A 316 -8.13 16.93 13.92
N TRP A 317 -9.15 16.16 13.51
CA TRP A 317 -10.33 15.87 14.32
C TRP A 317 -10.52 14.36 14.48
N GLY A 318 -10.64 13.91 15.72
CA GLY A 318 -10.69 12.49 16.12
C GLY A 318 -9.99 12.28 17.47
N ILE A 319 -10.05 11.04 17.98
CA ILE A 319 -9.45 10.69 19.27
C ILE A 319 -7.92 10.65 19.13
N PRO A 320 -7.16 11.43 19.92
CA PRO A 320 -5.70 11.39 19.90
C PRO A 320 -5.16 10.02 20.33
N ILE A 321 -4.13 9.52 19.65
CA ILE A 321 -3.38 8.34 20.15
C ILE A 321 -2.75 8.72 21.50
N PRO A 322 -3.00 7.97 22.59
CA PRO A 322 -2.56 8.32 23.93
C PRO A 322 -1.13 7.82 24.23
N ILE A 323 -0.24 7.95 23.25
CA ILE A 323 1.16 7.53 23.34
C ILE A 323 2.02 8.77 23.35
N TRP A 324 2.91 8.87 24.34
CA TRP A 324 3.98 9.86 24.39
C TRP A 324 5.30 9.16 24.10
N SER A 325 6.14 9.77 23.29
CA SER A 325 7.45 9.27 22.88
C SER A 325 8.51 10.33 23.09
N THR A 326 9.72 9.90 23.42
CA THR A 326 10.92 10.74 23.30
C THR A 326 11.18 11.12 21.84
N GLU A 327 11.99 12.15 21.61
CA GLU A 327 12.35 12.60 20.24
C GLU A 327 12.92 11.48 19.37
N GLU A 328 13.72 10.58 19.96
CA GLU A 328 14.32 9.43 19.27
C GLU A 328 13.38 8.21 19.17
N GLY A 329 12.23 8.23 19.87
CA GLY A 329 11.29 7.11 19.92
C GLY A 329 11.80 5.87 20.68
N ASP A 330 12.89 5.99 21.44
CA ASP A 330 13.51 4.93 22.24
C ASP A 330 12.72 4.59 23.53
N GLU A 331 12.00 5.56 24.07
CA GLU A 331 11.10 5.39 25.21
C GLU A 331 9.69 5.85 24.84
N ARG A 332 8.69 5.04 25.24
CA ARG A 332 7.27 5.31 24.98
C ARG A 332 6.42 5.05 26.21
N MET A 333 5.39 5.85 26.40
CA MET A 333 4.42 5.75 27.49
C MET A 333 3.01 5.79 26.92
N CYS A 334 2.20 4.77 27.22
CA CYS A 334 0.78 4.73 26.85
C CYS A 334 -0.07 5.13 28.06
N ILE A 335 -0.85 6.19 27.93
CA ILE A 335 -1.71 6.74 28.98
C ILE A 335 -3.09 6.07 28.90
N GLY A 336 -3.45 5.33 29.94
CA GLY A 336 -4.68 4.53 29.97
C GLY A 336 -5.92 5.25 30.52
N SER A 337 -5.74 6.37 31.23
CA SER A 337 -6.83 7.13 31.85
C SER A 337 -6.47 8.60 32.07
N VAL A 338 -7.47 9.44 32.31
CA VAL A 338 -7.25 10.84 32.69
C VAL A 338 -6.51 10.96 34.03
N ALA A 339 -6.75 10.01 34.96
CA ALA A 339 -6.01 9.95 36.21
C ALA A 339 -4.51 9.66 36.01
N ASP A 340 -4.17 8.74 35.09
CA ASP A 340 -2.77 8.47 34.72
C ASP A 340 -2.13 9.71 34.08
N LEU A 341 -2.88 10.41 33.20
CA LEU A 341 -2.41 11.65 32.58
C LEU A 341 -2.15 12.73 33.62
N TYR A 342 -3.04 12.89 34.60
CA TYR A 342 -2.88 13.83 35.70
C TYR A 342 -1.58 13.55 36.47
N VAL A 343 -1.35 12.30 36.87
CA VAL A 343 -0.14 11.88 37.60
C VAL A 343 1.12 12.11 36.77
N ALA A 344 1.09 11.81 35.48
CA ALA A 344 2.21 12.04 34.57
C ALA A 344 2.52 13.54 34.39
N CYS A 345 1.49 14.40 34.35
CA CYS A 345 1.65 15.85 34.32
C CYS A 345 2.29 16.37 35.61
N GLU A 346 1.83 15.92 36.79
CA GLU A 346 2.44 16.28 38.08
C GLU A 346 3.94 15.89 38.15
N ALA A 347 4.28 14.69 37.67
CA ALA A 347 5.67 14.25 37.58
C ALA A 347 6.51 15.17 36.69
N SER A 348 5.94 15.64 35.59
CA SER A 348 6.61 16.52 34.62
C SER A 348 6.77 17.95 35.13
N VAL A 349 5.81 18.46 35.90
CA VAL A 349 5.94 19.72 36.64
C VAL A 349 7.05 19.62 37.67
N LYS A 350 7.08 18.53 38.46
CA LYS A 350 8.15 18.29 39.44
C LYS A 350 9.54 18.18 38.80
N ALA A 351 9.60 17.63 37.58
CA ALA A 351 10.83 17.54 36.79
C ALA A 351 11.23 18.88 36.12
N GLY A 352 10.39 19.91 36.20
CA GLY A 352 10.64 21.22 35.60
C GLY A 352 10.42 21.28 34.08
N LEU A 353 9.76 20.28 33.49
CA LEU A 353 9.42 20.24 32.06
C LEU A 353 8.14 21.01 31.74
N MET A 354 7.28 21.21 32.75
CA MET A 354 6.04 21.97 32.66
C MET A 354 5.93 22.96 33.83
N GLN A 355 5.27 24.09 33.62
CA GLN A 355 5.07 25.11 34.65
C GLN A 355 3.94 24.74 35.61
N GLU A 356 2.86 24.17 35.07
CA GLU A 356 1.70 23.72 35.84
C GLU A 356 1.04 22.51 35.17
N ASN A 357 0.23 21.79 35.94
CA ASN A 357 -0.59 20.71 35.42
C ASN A 357 -1.81 21.29 34.70
N PRO A 358 -1.99 21.06 33.39
CA PRO A 358 -3.12 21.58 32.63
C PRO A 358 -4.45 20.97 33.07
N LEU A 359 -4.43 19.85 33.80
CA LEU A 359 -5.59 19.16 34.35
C LEU A 359 -5.82 19.49 35.83
N LYS A 360 -5.21 20.55 36.38
CA LYS A 360 -5.28 20.88 37.83
C LYS A 360 -6.70 21.07 38.39
N GLU A 361 -7.66 21.40 37.53
CA GLU A 361 -9.07 21.55 37.93
C GLU A 361 -9.84 20.22 37.93
N PHE A 362 -9.31 19.19 37.26
CA PHE A 362 -9.87 17.84 37.26
C PHE A 362 -9.53 17.12 38.56
N GLU A 363 -10.53 16.46 39.15
CA GLU A 363 -10.38 15.61 40.33
C GLU A 363 -10.28 14.13 39.93
N PRO A 364 -9.12 13.47 40.07
CA PRO A 364 -9.00 12.04 39.77
C PRO A 364 -9.93 11.18 40.63
N GLY A 365 -10.67 10.27 39.98
CA GLY A 365 -11.62 9.38 40.63
C GLY A 365 -13.05 9.92 40.72
N ASN A 366 -13.28 11.19 40.39
CA ASN A 366 -14.61 11.78 40.28
C ASN A 366 -15.13 11.60 38.84
N MET A 367 -16.16 10.77 38.68
CA MET A 367 -16.73 10.42 37.37
C MET A 367 -17.93 11.29 36.94
N SER A 368 -18.17 12.41 37.62
CA SER A 368 -19.28 13.31 37.26
C SER A 368 -19.02 14.07 35.95
N ASP A 369 -20.10 14.34 35.22
CA ASP A 369 -20.06 15.16 34.00
C ASP A 369 -19.45 16.54 34.25
N ASP A 370 -19.73 17.15 35.41
CA ASP A 370 -19.18 18.45 35.80
C ASP A 370 -17.64 18.40 35.88
N ASN A 371 -17.07 17.32 36.42
CA ASN A 371 -15.62 17.14 36.51
C ASN A 371 -14.97 16.94 35.14
N TYR A 372 -15.59 16.13 34.27
CA TYR A 372 -15.08 15.88 32.91
C TYR A 372 -15.28 17.07 31.96
N SER A 373 -16.22 17.97 32.26
CA SER A 373 -16.43 19.21 31.49
C SER A 373 -15.31 20.24 31.70
N LEU A 374 -14.44 20.05 32.69
CA LEU A 374 -13.30 20.94 32.98
C LEU A 374 -12.10 20.70 32.06
N ILE A 375 -12.10 19.61 31.30
CA ILE A 375 -10.96 19.18 30.51
C ILE A 375 -11.34 18.96 29.05
N ASP A 376 -10.35 19.14 28.17
CA ASP A 376 -10.45 18.78 26.76
C ASP A 376 -9.34 17.78 26.42
N LEU A 377 -9.72 16.64 25.87
CA LEU A 377 -8.82 15.55 25.48
C LEU A 377 -8.60 15.51 23.96
N HIS A 378 -9.01 16.54 23.21
CA HIS A 378 -8.72 16.65 21.79
C HIS A 378 -7.28 17.08 21.52
N LYS A 379 -6.85 16.85 20.28
CA LYS A 379 -5.48 17.08 19.79
C LYS A 379 -4.87 18.41 20.25
N HIS A 380 -5.60 19.52 20.07
CA HIS A 380 -5.09 20.86 20.37
C HIS A 380 -4.81 21.10 21.87
N ALA A 381 -5.53 20.42 22.76
CA ALA A 381 -5.34 20.51 24.20
C ALA A 381 -4.25 19.54 24.70
N LEU A 382 -4.12 18.36 24.08
CA LEU A 382 -3.14 17.35 24.47
C LEU A 382 -1.74 17.55 23.88
N ASP A 383 -1.62 18.04 22.64
CA ASP A 383 -0.31 18.21 21.96
C ASP A 383 0.70 19.11 22.72
N PRO A 384 0.28 20.17 23.43
CA PRO A 384 1.19 20.96 24.25
C PRO A 384 1.73 20.25 25.50
N ILE A 385 1.12 19.14 25.94
CA ILE A 385 1.51 18.43 27.16
C ILE A 385 2.83 17.68 26.94
N VAL A 386 3.83 18.00 27.76
CA VAL A 386 5.16 17.35 27.74
C VAL A 386 5.29 16.45 28.96
N LEU A 387 5.45 15.16 28.73
CA LEU A 387 5.63 14.19 29.81
C LEU A 387 7.12 13.92 30.08
N VAL A 388 7.45 13.45 31.29
CA VAL A 388 8.80 13.04 31.66
C VAL A 388 8.96 11.52 31.50
N ALA A 389 9.97 11.09 30.74
CA ALA A 389 10.33 9.68 30.61
C ALA A 389 11.01 9.15 31.88
N PRO A 390 11.10 7.82 32.10
CA PRO A 390 11.90 7.24 33.18
C PRO A 390 13.37 7.71 33.17
N SER A 391 13.93 7.96 31.99
CA SER A 391 15.27 8.54 31.82
C SER A 391 15.40 10.02 32.20
N GLY A 392 14.29 10.71 32.45
CA GLY A 392 14.22 12.16 32.67
C GLY A 392 14.10 12.99 31.39
N LYS A 393 14.14 12.37 30.19
CA LYS A 393 13.96 13.05 28.91
C LYS A 393 12.51 13.54 28.71
N PRO A 394 12.30 14.63 27.95
CA PRO A 394 10.96 15.07 27.57
C PRO A 394 10.33 14.13 26.54
N MET A 395 9.03 13.89 26.67
CA MET A 395 8.21 13.12 25.76
C MET A 395 7.10 13.99 25.20
N ARG A 396 6.79 13.83 23.91
CA ARG A 396 5.67 14.47 23.24
C ARG A 396 4.67 13.42 22.78
N ARG A 397 3.40 13.78 22.73
CA ARG A 397 2.37 12.90 22.20
C ARG A 397 2.66 12.59 20.73
N GLU A 398 2.47 11.34 20.34
CA GLU A 398 2.44 10.94 18.94
C GLU A 398 1.39 11.75 18.19
N ASN A 399 1.76 12.36 17.06
CA ASN A 399 0.90 13.38 16.44
C ASN A 399 -0.43 12.82 15.91
N ASP A 400 -0.46 11.54 15.58
CA ASP A 400 -1.58 10.87 14.95
C ASP A 400 -2.83 10.77 15.82
N LEU A 401 -3.95 10.62 15.13
CA LEU A 401 -5.27 10.31 15.69
C LEU A 401 -5.64 8.86 15.39
N ILE A 402 -6.62 8.35 16.12
CA ILE A 402 -7.18 7.02 15.95
C ILE A 402 -8.15 6.99 14.76
N ASP A 403 -8.18 5.87 14.05
CA ASP A 403 -9.16 5.55 13.02
C ASP A 403 -10.59 5.55 13.56
N VAL A 404 -11.53 6.24 12.90
CA VAL A 404 -12.93 6.36 13.35
C VAL A 404 -13.66 5.01 13.48
N TRP A 405 -13.17 3.99 12.77
CA TRP A 405 -13.71 2.63 12.91
C TRP A 405 -13.35 1.98 14.25
N PHE A 406 -12.28 2.45 14.91
CA PHE A 406 -11.96 2.08 16.28
C PHE A 406 -12.95 2.71 17.26
N ASP A 407 -13.27 4.01 17.11
CA ASP A 407 -14.25 4.70 17.95
C ASP A 407 -15.61 3.98 17.90
N SER A 408 -16.10 3.70 16.69
CA SER A 408 -17.37 3.00 16.50
C SER A 408 -17.30 1.52 16.92
N GLY A 409 -16.18 0.85 16.67
CA GLY A 409 -15.93 -0.52 17.15
C GLY A 409 -15.84 -0.62 18.67
N ALA A 410 -15.50 0.49 19.33
CA ALA A 410 -15.38 0.59 20.78
C ALA A 410 -16.67 0.88 21.53
N MET A 411 -17.71 1.25 20.79
CA MET A 411 -19.02 1.59 21.32
C MET A 411 -19.59 0.60 22.36
N PRO A 412 -19.45 -0.75 22.26
CA PRO A 412 -20.04 -1.67 23.24
C PRO A 412 -19.60 -1.46 24.69
N TYR A 413 -18.40 -0.92 24.89
CA TYR A 413 -17.80 -0.68 26.20
C TYR A 413 -17.61 0.81 26.50
N ALA A 414 -17.21 1.59 25.50
CA ALA A 414 -16.97 3.03 25.66
C ALA A 414 -18.24 3.79 26.08
N GLN A 415 -19.41 3.40 25.58
CA GLN A 415 -20.68 4.07 25.93
C GLN A 415 -21.04 3.95 27.43
N TRP A 416 -20.46 2.98 28.13
CA TRP A 416 -20.72 2.71 29.55
C TRP A 416 -19.59 3.22 30.45
N HIS A 417 -18.61 3.92 29.87
CA HIS A 417 -17.39 4.34 30.55
C HIS A 417 -16.61 3.16 31.17
N TYR A 418 -16.71 1.97 30.56
CA TYR A 418 -15.93 0.80 30.94
C TYR A 418 -14.44 1.07 30.70
N PRO A 419 -13.52 0.66 31.60
CA PRO A 419 -13.74 -0.14 32.81
C PRO A 419 -13.96 0.68 34.09
N PHE A 420 -14.10 2.01 34.00
CA PHE A 420 -14.14 2.92 35.14
C PHE A 420 -15.50 2.91 35.85
N GLU A 421 -16.57 2.83 35.07
CA GLU A 421 -17.95 2.71 35.58
C GLU A 421 -18.67 1.54 34.91
N ASN A 422 -19.81 1.15 35.48
CA ASN A 422 -20.75 0.18 34.90
C ASN A 422 -20.13 -1.17 34.48
N LYS A 423 -19.05 -1.58 35.17
CA LYS A 423 -18.27 -2.78 34.83
C LYS A 423 -19.11 -4.05 34.74
N SER A 424 -20.12 -4.21 35.61
CA SER A 424 -21.06 -5.33 35.60
C SER A 424 -21.85 -5.45 34.28
N PHE A 425 -22.03 -4.36 33.53
CA PHE A 425 -22.72 -4.41 32.24
C PHE A 425 -21.97 -5.24 31.21
N ILE A 426 -20.65 -5.27 31.31
CA ILE A 426 -19.75 -5.98 30.41
C ILE A 426 -19.30 -7.30 31.01
N ASP A 427 -18.78 -7.29 32.24
CA ASP A 427 -18.16 -8.46 32.86
C ASP A 427 -19.18 -9.56 33.23
N GLU A 428 -20.38 -9.18 33.69
CA GLU A 428 -21.45 -10.12 34.04
C GLU A 428 -22.34 -10.46 32.83
N GLY A 429 -22.09 -9.82 31.68
CA GLY A 429 -22.71 -10.15 30.40
C GLY A 429 -24.14 -9.65 30.21
N SER A 430 -24.56 -8.60 30.94
CA SER A 430 -25.93 -8.07 30.84
C SER A 430 -26.15 -7.22 29.58
N HIS A 431 -25.12 -6.54 29.07
CA HIS A 431 -25.20 -5.68 27.86
C HIS A 431 -24.20 -6.07 26.77
N TYR A 432 -23.24 -6.95 27.06
CA TYR A 432 -22.24 -7.45 26.11
C TYR A 432 -22.01 -8.96 26.33
N PRO A 433 -21.95 -9.80 25.28
CA PRO A 433 -22.20 -9.49 23.86
C PRO A 433 -23.64 -9.09 23.55
N ALA A 434 -23.83 -8.20 22.57
CA ALA A 434 -25.16 -7.76 22.16
C ALA A 434 -25.98 -8.91 21.57
N ASP A 435 -27.27 -8.99 21.86
CA ASP A 435 -28.11 -10.05 21.31
C ASP A 435 -28.36 -9.88 19.81
N PHE A 436 -28.46 -8.65 19.31
CA PHE A 436 -28.82 -8.37 17.92
C PHE A 436 -28.26 -7.05 17.41
N ILE A 437 -27.78 -7.03 16.16
CA ILE A 437 -27.47 -5.81 15.39
C ILE A 437 -28.01 -5.92 13.96
N ALA A 438 -28.30 -4.79 13.32
CA ALA A 438 -28.78 -4.73 11.94
C ALA A 438 -28.22 -3.53 11.19
N GLU A 439 -27.41 -3.77 10.15
CA GLU A 439 -26.83 -2.72 9.31
C GLU A 439 -26.64 -3.20 7.87
N GLY A 440 -26.30 -2.27 6.97
CA GLY A 440 -26.04 -2.57 5.57
C GLY A 440 -24.88 -3.55 5.34
N VAL A 441 -24.94 -4.30 4.23
CA VAL A 441 -23.92 -5.29 3.85
C VAL A 441 -22.51 -4.71 3.67
N ASP A 442 -22.39 -3.40 3.44
CA ASP A 442 -21.13 -2.66 3.44
C ASP A 442 -20.41 -2.70 4.79
N GLN A 443 -21.13 -2.86 5.91
CA GLN A 443 -20.55 -2.94 7.25
C GLN A 443 -19.71 -4.20 7.49
N THR A 444 -19.76 -5.19 6.59
CA THR A 444 -18.80 -6.32 6.56
C THR A 444 -17.34 -5.89 6.37
N ARG A 445 -17.09 -4.62 6.02
CA ARG A 445 -15.76 -3.99 5.92
C ARG A 445 -15.62 -2.73 6.79
N GLY A 446 -16.59 -2.50 7.68
CA GLY A 446 -16.64 -1.36 8.58
C GLY A 446 -16.98 -1.82 9.99
N TRP A 447 -18.15 -1.41 10.48
CA TRP A 447 -18.52 -1.56 11.89
C TRP A 447 -18.61 -3.02 12.36
N PHE A 448 -19.17 -3.94 11.56
CA PHE A 448 -19.18 -5.37 11.93
C PHE A 448 -17.76 -5.90 12.15
N TYR A 449 -16.84 -5.51 11.27
CA TYR A 449 -15.45 -5.94 11.36
C TYR A 449 -14.77 -5.39 12.62
N THR A 450 -14.91 -4.10 12.92
CA THR A 450 -14.19 -3.51 14.06
C THR A 450 -14.79 -3.88 15.41
N LEU A 451 -16.12 -3.97 15.53
CA LEU A 451 -16.79 -4.56 16.69
C LEU A 451 -16.23 -5.97 16.98
N HIS A 452 -16.29 -6.85 15.98
CA HIS A 452 -15.83 -8.23 16.12
C HIS A 452 -14.35 -8.32 16.43
N THR A 453 -13.53 -7.52 15.75
CA THR A 453 -12.07 -7.52 15.92
C THR A 453 -11.68 -7.09 17.33
N ILE A 454 -12.18 -5.94 17.80
CA ILE A 454 -11.79 -5.46 19.13
C ILE A 454 -12.31 -6.40 20.23
N SER A 455 -13.55 -6.86 20.11
CA SER A 455 -14.15 -7.82 21.03
C SER A 455 -13.34 -9.13 21.12
N SER A 456 -12.91 -9.65 19.97
CA SER A 456 -12.12 -10.88 19.90
C SER A 456 -10.74 -10.71 20.53
N LEU A 457 -10.07 -9.59 20.25
CA LEU A 457 -8.71 -9.32 20.75
C LEU A 457 -8.67 -9.00 22.25
N VAL A 458 -9.64 -8.23 22.75
CA VAL A 458 -9.64 -7.75 24.14
C VAL A 458 -10.32 -8.76 25.08
N PHE A 459 -11.40 -9.41 24.65
CA PHE A 459 -12.23 -10.25 25.52
C PHE A 459 -12.31 -11.72 25.09
N GLY A 460 -11.82 -12.09 23.91
CA GLY A 460 -11.92 -13.47 23.40
C GLY A 460 -13.36 -13.91 23.13
N LYS A 461 -14.26 -12.98 22.83
CA LYS A 461 -15.71 -13.22 22.66
C LYS A 461 -16.22 -12.55 21.38
N PRO A 462 -17.33 -13.02 20.78
CA PRO A 462 -18.00 -12.28 19.71
C PRO A 462 -18.61 -10.99 20.29
N ALA A 463 -18.66 -9.92 19.49
CA ALA A 463 -19.27 -8.66 19.93
C ALA A 463 -20.81 -8.72 19.98
N TYR A 464 -21.38 -9.61 19.16
CA TYR A 464 -22.82 -9.75 18.94
C TYR A 464 -23.17 -11.21 18.63
N LYS A 465 -24.41 -11.61 18.97
CA LYS A 465 -24.91 -12.98 18.79
C LYS A 465 -25.66 -13.17 17.48
N ASN A 466 -26.46 -12.18 17.07
CA ASN A 466 -27.26 -12.21 15.85
C ASN A 466 -27.00 -10.97 14.98
N VAL A 467 -26.87 -11.16 13.67
CA VAL A 467 -26.67 -10.05 12.70
C VAL A 467 -27.69 -10.14 11.58
N LEU A 468 -28.41 -9.06 11.33
CA LEU A 468 -29.18 -8.86 10.11
C LEU A 468 -28.43 -7.91 9.17
N SER A 469 -27.92 -8.44 8.06
CA SER A 469 -27.22 -7.66 7.04
C SER A 469 -28.17 -7.31 5.90
N ASN A 470 -28.62 -6.06 5.82
CA ASN A 470 -29.54 -5.63 4.75
C ASN A 470 -28.81 -5.29 3.44
N GLY A 471 -29.56 -5.39 2.33
CA GLY A 471 -29.12 -4.90 1.02
C GLY A 471 -29.10 -3.37 0.94
N LEU A 472 -28.63 -2.86 -0.20
CA LEU A 472 -28.63 -1.43 -0.49
C LEU A 472 -29.96 -1.01 -1.13
N VAL A 473 -30.48 0.14 -0.74
CA VAL A 473 -31.59 0.78 -1.46
C VAL A 473 -31.02 1.40 -2.74
N LEU A 474 -31.64 1.09 -3.86
CA LEU A 474 -31.21 1.49 -5.20
C LEU A 474 -32.26 2.40 -5.86
N ASP A 475 -31.91 2.99 -7.00
CA ASP A 475 -32.87 3.79 -7.75
C ASP A 475 -33.85 2.89 -8.52
N LYS A 476 -34.76 3.49 -9.29
CA LYS A 476 -35.81 2.76 -10.02
C LYS A 476 -35.27 1.80 -11.10
N PHE A 477 -34.00 1.91 -11.48
CA PHE A 477 -33.31 1.13 -12.49
C PHE A 477 -32.27 0.17 -11.91
N GLY A 478 -32.16 0.09 -10.58
CA GLY A 478 -31.07 -0.59 -9.89
C GLY A 478 -30.00 0.41 -9.47
#